data_AF-A0A151SI09-F1
#
_entry.id   AF-A0A151SI09-F1
#
_cell.length_a   1.000
_cell.length_b   1.000
_cell.length_c   1.000
_cell.angle_alpha   90.00
_cell.angle_beta   90.00
_cell.angle_gamma   90.00
#
_symmetry.space_group_name_H-M   'P 1'
#
loop_
_entity.id
_entity.type
_entity.pdbx_description
1 polymer ?
#
loop_
_entity_poly.entity_id
_entity_poly.type
_entity_poly.pdbx_seq_one_letter_code
_entity_poly.pdbx_strand_id
1 'polypeptide(L)'
;MFVFGDSIFDPGNIVYVKGREKWLESLHWPYGETYFKHPTGRFSDGRIVPDFIATLAGLPMLSPYLQPHPTPFTYGANFAAGGVGVIVGQVYHMYISFTFRCLHCFLIRIRLSSQ
;
A
#
# COMPACT_ATOMS: atom_id res chain seq x y z
N MET A 1 -10.34 -2.02 -7.31
CA MET A 1 -10.23 -2.60 -5.95
C MET A 1 -9.44 -1.66 -5.06
N PHE A 2 -9.93 -1.40 -3.84
CA PHE A 2 -9.21 -0.59 -2.86
C PHE A 2 -8.81 -1.47 -1.67
N VAL A 3 -7.55 -1.38 -1.26
CA VAL A 3 -6.97 -2.25 -0.23
C VAL A 3 -6.44 -1.40 0.91
N PHE A 4 -6.77 -1.79 2.13
CA PHE A 4 -6.30 -1.18 3.36
C PHE A 4 -5.75 -2.28 4.26
N GLY A 5 -4.73 -1.98 5.06
CA GLY A 5 -4.11 -2.98 5.92
C GLY A 5 -2.73 -2.56 6.42
N ASP A 6 -2.03 -3.56 6.93
CA ASP A 6 -0.68 -3.47 7.47
C ASP A 6 0.38 -3.98 6.47
N SER A 7 1.55 -4.40 6.97
CA SER A 7 2.66 -4.96 6.18
C SER A 7 2.28 -6.15 5.30
N ILE A 8 1.29 -6.96 5.68
CA ILE A 8 0.90 -8.18 4.94
C ILE A 8 0.27 -7.82 3.59
N PHE A 9 -0.37 -6.65 3.51
CA PHE A 9 -1.03 -6.16 2.31
C PHE A 9 -0.25 -5.01 1.65
N ASP A 10 0.89 -4.62 2.21
CA ASP A 10 1.67 -3.47 1.77
C ASP A 10 2.35 -3.74 0.40
N PRO A 11 2.02 -2.98 -0.66
CA PRO A 11 2.63 -3.14 -1.97
C PRO A 11 4.02 -2.51 -2.09
N GLY A 12 4.55 -1.91 -1.00
CA GLY A 12 5.78 -1.12 -0.96
C GLY A 12 5.57 0.36 -0.59
N ASN A 13 4.39 0.74 -0.06
CA ASN A 13 4.10 2.09 0.40
C ASN A 13 5.08 2.57 1.47
N ILE A 14 5.52 1.69 2.36
CA ILE A 14 6.45 2.05 3.44
C ILE A 14 7.78 2.63 2.94
N VAL A 15 8.20 2.29 1.71
CA VAL A 15 9.43 2.80 1.08
C VAL A 15 9.35 4.32 0.86
N TYR A 16 8.15 4.85 0.67
CA TYR A 16 7.92 6.26 0.40
C TYR A 16 7.65 7.07 1.69
N VAL A 17 7.67 6.43 2.86
CA VAL A 17 7.57 7.11 4.15
C VAL A 17 8.97 7.58 4.56
N LYS A 18 9.17 8.91 4.55
CA LYS A 18 10.47 9.57 4.82
C LYS A 18 11.16 9.02 6.08
N GLY A 19 12.45 8.71 5.96
CA GLY A 19 13.34 8.41 7.08
C GLY A 19 13.39 6.94 7.47
N ARG A 20 12.78 6.04 6.69
CA ARG A 20 12.78 4.58 6.94
C ARG A 20 13.48 3.78 5.85
N GLU A 21 13.79 4.37 4.70
CA GLU A 21 14.37 3.68 3.55
C GLU A 21 15.65 2.90 3.86
N LYS A 22 16.54 3.43 4.72
CA LYS A 22 17.84 2.81 5.01
C LYS A 22 17.76 1.54 5.87
N TRP A 23 16.70 1.38 6.67
CA TRP A 23 16.59 0.32 7.68
C TRP A 23 15.49 -0.69 7.36
N LEU A 24 14.89 -0.58 6.18
CA LEU A 24 13.77 -1.41 5.81
C LEU A 24 14.25 -2.76 5.27
N GLU A 25 13.99 -3.84 6.00
CA GLU A 25 14.38 -5.19 5.60
C GLU A 25 13.80 -5.57 4.23
N SER A 26 12.59 -5.12 3.90
CA SER A 26 11.93 -5.42 2.62
C SER A 26 12.58 -4.78 1.38
N LEU A 27 13.64 -3.96 1.56
CA LEU A 27 14.50 -3.45 0.50
C LEU A 27 15.79 -4.27 0.31
N HIS A 28 15.96 -5.36 1.07
CA HIS A 28 17.12 -6.22 1.00
C HIS A 28 16.75 -7.64 0.53
N TRP A 29 17.74 -8.40 0.09
CA TRP A 29 17.54 -9.83 -0.22
C TRP A 29 17.18 -10.60 1.07
N PRO A 30 16.25 -11.57 1.06
CA PRO A 30 15.63 -12.25 -0.09
C PRO A 30 14.29 -11.68 -0.60
N TYR A 31 13.88 -10.49 -0.16
CA TYR A 31 12.58 -9.95 -0.54
C TYR A 31 12.48 -9.68 -2.05
N GLY A 32 11.33 -10.04 -2.64
CA GLY A 32 11.07 -9.93 -4.08
C GLY A 32 11.76 -10.95 -5.00
N GLU A 33 12.51 -11.93 -4.47
CA GLU A 33 13.25 -12.92 -5.25
C GLU A 33 12.38 -13.81 -6.17
N THR A 34 11.22 -14.27 -5.71
CA THR A 34 10.46 -15.29 -6.45
C THR A 34 9.72 -14.72 -7.64
N TYR A 35 9.12 -13.53 -7.51
CA TYR A 35 8.29 -12.91 -8.56
C TYR A 35 8.95 -11.71 -9.25
N PHE A 36 9.42 -10.72 -8.49
CA PHE A 36 9.91 -9.44 -9.03
C PHE A 36 11.39 -9.48 -9.42
N LYS A 37 12.16 -10.43 -8.89
CA LYS A 37 13.62 -10.57 -9.06
C LYS A 37 14.43 -9.39 -8.49
N HIS A 38 13.81 -8.56 -7.64
CA HIS A 38 14.44 -7.48 -6.90
C HIS A 38 13.57 -7.07 -5.70
N PRO A 39 14.14 -6.50 -4.62
CA PRO A 39 13.38 -5.98 -3.51
C PRO A 39 12.47 -4.82 -3.93
N THR A 40 11.18 -4.95 -3.63
CA THR A 40 10.16 -3.94 -3.98
C THR A 40 9.65 -3.14 -2.76
N GLY A 41 10.14 -3.46 -1.56
CA GLY A 41 9.59 -2.93 -0.32
C GLY A 41 8.40 -3.72 0.24
N ARG A 42 7.95 -4.77 -0.46
CA ARG A 42 6.94 -5.72 0.03
C ARG A 42 7.57 -6.64 1.07
N PHE A 43 6.85 -6.90 2.16
CA PHE A 43 7.25 -7.91 3.15
C PHE A 43 6.93 -9.34 2.67
N SER A 44 7.34 -9.64 1.43
CA SER A 44 7.22 -10.95 0.78
C SER A 44 8.38 -11.11 -0.21
N ASP A 45 8.72 -12.36 -0.48
CA ASP A 45 9.59 -12.80 -1.58
C ASP A 45 8.97 -12.52 -2.97
N GLY A 46 7.70 -12.13 -3.06
CA GLY A 46 7.02 -11.92 -4.33
C GLY A 46 5.68 -11.22 -4.18
N ARG A 47 4.63 -11.83 -4.73
CA ARG A 47 3.27 -11.30 -4.71
C ARG A 47 2.64 -11.45 -3.33
N ILE A 48 1.80 -10.49 -2.97
CA ILE A 48 0.99 -10.47 -1.74
C ILE A 48 -0.46 -10.82 -2.06
N VAL A 49 -1.25 -11.18 -1.04
CA VAL A 49 -2.67 -11.59 -1.17
C VAL A 49 -3.49 -10.71 -2.13
N PRO A 50 -3.41 -9.36 -2.09
CA PRO A 50 -4.16 -8.51 -3.00
C PRO A 50 -3.81 -8.68 -4.48
N ASP A 51 -2.58 -9.06 -4.81
CA ASP A 51 -2.18 -9.28 -6.20
C ASP A 51 -2.88 -10.50 -6.80
N PHE A 52 -3.05 -11.56 -5.98
CA PHE A 52 -3.77 -12.76 -6.39
C PHE A 52 -5.25 -12.46 -6.58
N ILE A 53 -5.87 -11.70 -5.67
CA ILE A 53 -7.26 -11.27 -5.80
C ILE A 53 -7.45 -10.39 -7.04
N ALA A 54 -6.54 -9.43 -7.28
CA ALA A 54 -6.57 -8.60 -8.49
C ALA A 54 -6.48 -9.46 -9.76
N THR A 55 -5.58 -10.45 -9.78
CA THR A 55 -5.43 -11.38 -10.90
C THR A 55 -6.71 -12.18 -11.15
N LEU A 56 -7.33 -12.72 -10.09
CA LEU A 56 -8.60 -13.46 -10.18
C LEU A 56 -9.76 -12.58 -10.65
N ALA A 57 -9.74 -11.29 -10.30
CA ALA A 57 -10.73 -10.31 -10.72
C ALA A 57 -10.46 -9.71 -12.12
N GLY A 58 -9.41 -10.14 -12.82
CA GLY A 58 -9.02 -9.56 -14.11
C GLY A 58 -8.53 -8.11 -14.03
N LEU A 59 -8.07 -7.68 -12.86
CA LEU A 59 -7.57 -6.33 -12.60
C LEU A 59 -6.04 -6.29 -12.69
N PRO A 60 -5.45 -5.14 -13.07
CA PRO A 60 -4.02 -4.95 -12.96
C PRO A 60 -3.55 -5.01 -11.51
N MET A 61 -2.29 -5.37 -11.30
CA MET A 61 -1.66 -5.36 -9.99
C MET A 61 -1.70 -3.95 -9.39
N LEU A 62 -2.12 -3.84 -8.13
CA LEU A 62 -2.30 -2.54 -7.50
C LEU A 62 -0.95 -1.90 -7.16
N SER A 63 -0.77 -0.66 -7.61
CA SER A 63 0.40 0.16 -7.30
C SER A 63 0.34 0.71 -5.87
N PRO A 64 1.51 0.96 -5.24
CA PRO A 64 1.59 1.73 -4.00
C PRO A 64 0.94 3.11 -4.16
N TYR A 65 0.05 3.48 -3.24
CA TYR A 65 -0.57 4.80 -3.21
C TYR A 65 0.45 5.95 -3.04
N LEU A 66 1.53 5.72 -2.29
CA LEU A 66 2.51 6.77 -1.97
C LEU A 66 3.63 6.95 -2.99
N GLN A 67 3.60 6.21 -4.09
CA GLN A 67 4.63 6.36 -5.11
C GLN A 67 4.64 7.79 -5.68
N PRO A 68 5.81 8.37 -6.00
CA PRO A 68 5.93 9.77 -6.46
C PRO A 68 5.18 10.06 -7.76
N HIS A 69 5.04 9.06 -8.63
CA HIS A 69 4.36 9.19 -9.92
C HIS A 69 2.94 8.65 -9.80
N PRO A 70 1.91 9.52 -9.76
CA PRO A 70 0.54 9.07 -9.59
C PRO A 70 0.13 8.21 -10.77
N THR A 71 -0.20 6.95 -10.49
CA THR A 71 -0.88 6.09 -11.46
C THR A 71 -2.37 6.43 -11.47
N PRO A 72 -3.05 6.32 -12.62
CA PRO A 72 -4.49 6.48 -12.66
C PRO A 72 -5.15 5.42 -11.76
N PHE A 73 -5.81 5.85 -10.68
CA PHE A 73 -6.54 4.96 -9.77
C PHE A 73 -7.85 4.42 -10.36
N THR A 74 -7.95 4.31 -11.69
CA THR A 74 -9.14 3.84 -12.42
C THR A 74 -9.54 2.44 -11.97
N TYR A 75 -8.55 1.59 -11.71
CA TYR A 75 -8.76 0.22 -11.22
C TYR A 75 -8.59 0.09 -9.70
N GLY A 76 -8.44 1.22 -9.00
CA GLY A 76 -8.26 1.33 -7.56
C GLY A 76 -6.82 1.57 -7.11
N ALA A 77 -6.57 1.41 -5.80
CA ALA A 77 -5.31 1.74 -5.15
C ALA A 77 -5.09 0.88 -3.90
N ASN A 78 -3.83 0.64 -3.53
CA ASN A 78 -3.51 -0.04 -2.28
C ASN A 78 -2.86 0.94 -1.30
N PHE A 79 -3.54 1.14 -0.17
CA PHE A 79 -3.20 2.05 0.93
C PHE A 79 -2.56 1.34 2.12
N ALA A 80 -2.40 0.02 2.07
CA ALA A 80 -1.75 -0.71 3.15
C ALA A 80 -0.29 -0.29 3.30
N ALA A 81 0.20 -0.19 4.54
CA ALA A 81 1.59 0.15 4.80
C ALA A 81 2.12 -0.58 6.05
N GLY A 82 3.40 -0.96 6.03
CA GLY A 82 4.05 -1.66 7.14
C GLY A 82 4.02 -0.87 8.45
N GLY A 83 3.78 -1.58 9.56
CA GLY A 83 3.68 -0.97 10.89
C GLY A 83 2.44 -0.10 11.10
N VAL A 84 1.48 -0.10 10.17
CA VAL A 84 0.15 0.50 10.38
C VAL A 84 -0.73 -0.52 11.09
N GLY A 85 -1.43 -0.11 12.14
CA GLY A 85 -2.42 -0.93 12.84
C GLY A 85 -3.73 -0.16 13.01
N VAL A 86 -4.83 -0.89 13.23
CA VAL A 86 -6.10 -0.27 13.63
C VAL A 86 -5.98 0.15 15.09
N ILE A 87 -5.67 1.41 15.34
CA ILE A 87 -5.55 1.96 16.69
C ILE A 87 -6.89 2.62 17.05
N VAL A 88 -7.70 1.98 17.89
CA VAL A 88 -8.77 2.68 18.63
C VAL A 88 -8.08 3.34 19.82
N GLY A 89 -7.75 4.62 19.68
CA GLY A 89 -7.14 5.42 20.74
C GLY A 89 -5.63 5.62 20.59
N GLN A 90 -5.29 6.79 20.05
CA GLN A 90 -4.09 7.59 20.33
C GLN A 90 -2.76 6.85 20.51
N VAL A 91 -2.01 6.59 19.42
CA VAL A 91 -0.58 6.96 19.39
C VAL A 91 -0.10 7.24 17.95
N TYR A 92 0.71 8.31 17.83
CA TYR A 92 1.57 8.72 16.72
C TYR A 92 0.89 9.46 15.53
N HIS A 93 0.99 10.80 15.59
CA HIS A 93 0.56 11.83 14.64
C HIS A 93 0.72 11.54 13.12
N MET A 94 1.61 10.61 12.71
CA MET A 94 1.80 10.26 11.29
C MET A 94 0.87 9.15 10.80
N TYR A 95 0.54 8.18 11.66
CA TYR A 95 -0.28 7.01 11.32
C TYR A 95 -1.77 7.37 11.20
N ILE A 96 -2.25 8.25 12.08
CA ILE A 96 -3.62 8.78 12.06
C ILE A 96 -3.83 9.67 10.83
N SER A 97 -2.87 10.55 10.50
CA SER A 97 -2.97 11.40 9.30
C SER A 97 -3.08 10.56 8.01
N PHE A 98 -2.39 9.42 7.95
CA PHE A 98 -2.44 8.51 6.81
C PHE A 98 -3.82 7.88 6.61
N THR A 99 -4.38 7.27 7.65
CA THR A 99 -5.71 6.64 7.60
C THR A 99 -6.79 7.69 7.35
N PHE A 100 -6.75 8.85 8.01
CA PHE A 100 -7.73 9.91 7.78
C PHE A 100 -7.62 10.53 6.39
N ARG A 101 -6.43 10.76 5.85
CA ARG A 101 -6.27 11.35 4.51
C ARG A 101 -6.65 10.37 3.41
N CYS A 102 -6.34 9.08 3.58
CA CYS A 102 -6.79 8.03 2.65
C CYS A 102 -8.30 7.84 2.72
N LEU A 103 -8.90 7.79 3.91
CA LEU A 103 -10.35 7.67 4.08
C LEU A 103 -11.07 8.93 3.58
N HIS A 104 -10.54 10.12 3.82
CA HIS A 104 -11.10 11.38 3.35
C HIS A 104 -11.02 11.53 1.83
N CYS A 105 -9.88 11.20 1.20
CA CYS A 105 -9.77 11.17 -0.26
C CYS A 105 -10.67 10.08 -0.89
N PHE A 106 -10.81 8.93 -0.25
CA PHE A 106 -11.72 7.87 -0.68
C PHE A 106 -13.19 8.30 -0.58
N LEU A 107 -13.60 8.89 0.54
CA LEU A 107 -14.96 9.41 0.75
C LEU A 107 -15.30 10.58 -0.18
N ILE A 108 -14.36 11.49 -0.44
CA ILE A 108 -14.55 12.58 -1.40
C ILE A 108 -14.71 12.03 -2.82
N ARG A 109 -13.88 11.06 -3.24
CA ARG A 109 -13.99 10.47 -4.59
C ARG A 109 -15.26 9.64 -4.78
N ILE A 110 -15.72 8.91 -3.77
CA ILE A 110 -17.02 8.22 -3.83
C ILE A 110 -18.15 9.24 -4.02
N ARG A 111 -18.10 10.35 -3.29
CA ARG A 111 -19.14 11.39 -3.36
C ARG A 111 -19.14 12.17 -4.68
N LEU A 112 -17.99 12.27 -5.36
CA LEU A 112 -17.87 12.88 -6.69
C LEU A 112 -18.17 11.90 -7.84
N SER A 113 -18.17 10.59 -7.59
CA SER A 113 -18.53 9.56 -8.57
C SER A 113 -20.03 9.21 -8.55
N SER A 114 -20.78 9.70 -7.55
CA SER A 114 -22.22 9.48 -7.40
C SER A 114 -23.08 10.70 -7.80
N GLN A 115 -22.49 11.67 -8.51
CA GLN A 115 -23.18 12.76 -9.21
C GLN A 115 -22.86 12.66 -10.69
#